data_AF-A0A928YB96-F1
#
_entry.id   AF-A0A928YB96-F1
#
_cell.length_a   1.000
_cell.length_b   1.000
_cell.length_c   1.000
_cell.angle_alpha   90.00
_cell.angle_beta   90.00
_cell.angle_gamma   90.00
#
_symmetry.space_group_name_H-M   'P 1'
#
loop_
_entity.id
_entity.type
_entity.pdbx_description
1 polymer ?
#
loop_
_entity_poly.entity_id
_entity_poly.type
_entity_poly.pdbx_seq_one_letter_code
_entity_poly.pdbx_strand_id
1 'polypeptide(L)'
;MDGRAKHELATLLSNRLDETDLRSLALALDVNYEDLQGGTLKAKTISLIEHQQRRNQLDTLCEQIKRDRPDLSREVEKVCKATSYNQFSSAKPIVLAVIGVVVLAALVYFVWRPWYQSQTAVVYQVQVLDKHTNSFVQNAKVLLVLSGNNAPESAFTDVNGVATFPLNKELIGGLARLTVEKAGYAPVQEHINVTPNQLPHVVLLTSIGP
;
A
#
# COMPACT_ATOMS: atom_id res chain seq x y z
N MET A 1 -14.03 18.58 23.94
CA MET A 1 -15.40 18.74 24.45
C MET A 1 -15.52 20.12 25.09
N ASP A 2 -16.57 20.88 24.75
CA ASP A 2 -16.90 22.14 25.46
C ASP A 2 -17.21 21.81 26.93
N GLY A 3 -16.77 22.65 27.87
CA GLY A 3 -16.97 22.45 29.30
C GLY A 3 -18.45 22.28 29.68
N ARG A 4 -19.36 22.85 28.87
CA ARG A 4 -20.81 22.72 29.04
C ARG A 4 -21.32 21.29 28.81
N ALA A 5 -20.99 20.67 27.68
CA ALA A 5 -21.45 19.33 27.34
C ALA A 5 -20.97 18.28 28.35
N LYS A 6 -19.76 18.46 28.87
CA LYS A 6 -19.20 17.65 29.95
C LYS A 6 -20.04 17.73 31.23
N HIS A 7 -20.39 18.94 31.64
CA HIS A 7 -21.18 19.15 32.84
C HIS A 7 -22.61 18.63 32.69
N GLU A 8 -23.19 18.72 31.49
CA GLU A 8 -24.50 18.17 31.19
C GLU A 8 -24.48 16.64 31.26
N LEU A 9 -23.50 15.97 30.63
CA LEU A 9 -23.33 14.52 30.71
C LEU A 9 -23.11 14.07 32.15
N ALA A 10 -22.21 14.74 32.89
CA ALA A 10 -21.95 14.41 34.28
C ALA A 10 -23.20 14.55 35.16
N THR A 11 -24.00 15.59 34.94
CA THR A 11 -25.23 15.82 35.69
C THR A 11 -26.27 14.75 35.38
N LEU A 12 -26.45 14.41 34.11
CA LEU A 12 -27.34 13.34 33.67
C LEU A 12 -26.97 12.00 34.32
N LEU A 13 -25.69 11.61 34.25
CA LEU A 13 -25.23 10.35 34.81
C LEU A 13 -25.32 10.34 36.34
N SER A 14 -24.94 11.43 37.02
CA SER A 14 -25.02 11.51 38.49
C SER A 14 -26.44 11.46 39.04
N ASN A 15 -27.45 11.81 38.23
CA ASN A 15 -28.86 11.79 38.63
C ASN A 15 -29.54 10.43 38.36
N ARG A 16 -28.93 9.58 37.53
CA ARG A 16 -29.56 8.35 37.00
C ARG A 16 -28.82 7.07 37.37
N LEU A 17 -27.53 7.17 37.63
CA LEU A 17 -26.68 6.06 38.06
C LEU A 17 -26.47 6.17 39.56
N ASP A 18 -26.44 5.03 40.23
CA ASP A 18 -25.94 4.94 41.60
C ASP A 18 -24.43 4.66 41.63
N GLU A 19 -23.88 4.47 42.83
CA GLU A 19 -22.45 4.18 42.99
C GLU A 19 -22.05 2.83 42.39
N THR A 20 -22.93 1.83 42.47
CA THR A 20 -22.69 0.46 41.98
C THR A 20 -22.65 0.45 40.46
N ASP A 21 -23.58 1.17 39.83
CA ASP A 21 -23.62 1.39 38.39
C ASP A 21 -22.34 2.07 37.91
N LEU A 22 -21.88 3.13 38.61
CA LEU A 22 -20.68 3.86 38.22
C LEU A 22 -19.41 3.01 38.35
N ARG A 23 -19.33 2.14 39.38
CA ARG A 23 -18.24 1.15 39.54
C ARG A 23 -18.25 0.14 38.40
N SER A 24 -19.41 -0.37 38.05
CA SER A 24 -19.59 -1.35 36.96
C SER A 24 -19.21 -0.74 35.61
N LEU A 25 -19.61 0.52 35.38
CA LEU A 25 -19.25 1.27 34.18
C LEU A 25 -17.75 1.57 34.12
N ALA A 26 -17.12 1.95 35.23
CA ALA A 26 -15.67 2.18 35.30
C ALA A 26 -14.90 0.89 34.98
N LEU A 27 -15.33 -0.24 35.56
CA LEU A 27 -14.75 -1.56 35.30
C LEU A 27 -14.91 -1.98 33.83
N ALA A 28 -16.08 -1.78 33.23
CA ALA A 28 -16.33 -2.08 31.82
C ALA A 28 -15.44 -1.27 30.86
N LEU A 29 -14.97 -0.10 31.31
CA LEU A 29 -14.07 0.78 30.57
C LEU A 29 -12.59 0.59 30.94
N ASP A 30 -12.28 -0.45 31.71
CA ASP A 30 -10.93 -0.76 32.21
C ASP A 30 -10.33 0.41 33.01
N VAL A 31 -11.14 1.03 33.87
CA VAL A 31 -10.75 2.11 34.79
C VAL A 31 -11.03 1.68 36.22
N ASN A 32 -10.01 1.73 37.07
CA ASN A 32 -10.17 1.49 38.50
C ASN A 32 -10.95 2.64 39.15
N TYR A 33 -12.09 2.32 39.76
CA TYR A 33 -12.99 3.30 40.39
C TYR A 33 -12.34 4.06 41.56
N GLU A 34 -11.37 3.45 42.24
CA GLU A 34 -10.67 4.09 43.36
C GLU A 34 -9.64 5.13 42.91
N ASP A 35 -9.23 5.08 41.63
CA ASP A 35 -8.29 6.06 41.05
C ASP A 35 -9.02 7.33 40.55
N LEU A 36 -10.36 7.33 40.53
CA LEU A 36 -11.17 8.48 40.14
C LEU A 36 -11.15 9.56 41.23
N GLN A 37 -10.91 10.81 40.82
CA GLN A 37 -10.82 11.94 41.75
C GLN A 37 -12.20 12.36 42.27
N GLY A 38 -12.25 12.73 43.56
CA GLY A 38 -13.41 13.31 44.21
C GLY A 38 -14.15 12.37 45.16
N GLY A 39 -14.72 12.93 46.23
CA GLY A 39 -15.44 12.17 47.27
C GLY A 39 -16.95 12.03 47.05
N THR A 40 -17.49 12.59 45.96
CA THR A 40 -18.93 12.51 45.64
C THR A 40 -19.13 11.76 44.32
N LEU A 41 -20.30 11.12 44.16
CA LEU A 41 -20.67 10.41 42.93
C LEU A 41 -20.47 11.30 41.69
N LYS A 42 -21.01 12.52 41.74
CA LYS A 42 -20.87 13.52 40.67
C LYS A 42 -19.42 13.85 40.35
N ALA A 43 -18.56 14.02 41.37
CA ALA A 43 -17.15 14.30 41.14
C ALA A 43 -16.43 13.12 40.48
N LYS A 44 -16.69 11.88 40.93
CA LYS A 44 -16.15 10.67 40.29
C LYS A 44 -16.65 10.48 38.86
N THR A 45 -17.93 10.77 38.58
CA THR A 45 -18.47 10.78 37.21
C THR A 45 -17.73 11.78 36.32
N ILE A 46 -17.47 13.00 36.82
CA ILE A 46 -16.70 14.01 36.08
C ILE A 46 -15.28 13.49 35.80
N SER A 47 -14.62 12.92 36.80
CA SER A 47 -13.26 12.37 36.67
C SER A 47 -13.21 11.22 35.64
N LEU A 48 -14.21 10.35 35.62
CA LEU A 48 -14.32 9.27 34.63
C LEU A 48 -14.47 9.82 33.20
N ILE A 49 -15.34 10.81 33.01
CA ILE A 49 -15.53 11.48 31.71
C ILE A 49 -14.23 12.15 31.25
N GLU A 50 -13.52 12.83 32.15
CA GLU A 50 -12.20 13.44 31.85
C GLU A 50 -11.15 12.38 31.48
N HIS A 51 -11.14 11.26 32.19
CA HIS A 51 -10.23 10.16 31.92
C HIS A 51 -10.44 9.60 30.50
N GLN A 52 -11.69 9.31 30.13
CA GLN A 52 -12.02 8.83 28.78
C GLN A 52 -11.78 9.88 27.68
N GLN A 53 -12.04 11.16 27.99
CA GLN A 53 -11.76 12.25 27.07
C GLN A 53 -10.27 12.36 26.74
N ARG A 54 -9.38 12.24 27.72
CA ARG A 54 -7.92 12.31 27.50
C ARG A 54 -7.41 11.18 26.59
N ARG A 55 -8.12 10.05 26.54
CA ARG A 55 -7.80 8.89 25.68
C ARG A 55 -8.51 8.89 24.34
N ASN A 56 -9.30 9.92 24.02
CA ASN A 56 -10.21 9.95 22.86
C ASN A 56 -11.18 8.75 22.81
N GLN A 57 -11.67 8.30 23.96
CA GLN A 57 -12.55 7.13 24.11
C GLN A 57 -13.97 7.51 24.61
N LEU A 58 -14.41 8.76 24.35
CA LEU A 58 -15.76 9.19 24.74
C LEU A 58 -16.87 8.42 24.01
N ASP A 59 -16.65 8.05 22.76
CA ASP A 59 -17.62 7.25 22.00
C ASP A 59 -17.82 5.88 22.64
N THR A 60 -16.74 5.25 23.09
CA THR A 60 -16.77 3.98 23.83
C THR A 60 -17.53 4.10 25.15
N LEU A 61 -17.34 5.20 25.89
CA LEU A 61 -18.13 5.50 27.09
C LEU A 61 -19.63 5.61 26.76
N CYS A 62 -19.99 6.36 25.72
CA CYS A 62 -21.38 6.53 25.29
C CYS A 62 -22.01 5.20 24.84
N GLU A 63 -21.28 4.37 24.09
CA GLU A 63 -21.72 3.05 23.65
C GLU A 63 -21.93 2.09 24.83
N GLN A 64 -21.00 2.08 25.79
CA GLN A 64 -21.10 1.24 26.97
C GLN A 64 -22.31 1.64 27.83
N ILE A 65 -22.56 2.94 28.03
CA ILE A 65 -23.77 3.42 28.73
C ILE A 65 -25.04 3.00 28.00
N LYS A 66 -25.07 3.11 26.65
CA LYS A 66 -26.23 2.69 25.85
C LYS A 66 -26.50 1.19 25.97
N ARG A 67 -25.43 0.38 26.05
CA ARG A 67 -25.50 -1.07 26.20
C ARG A 67 -26.05 -1.47 27.57
N ASP A 68 -25.51 -0.89 28.64
CA ASP A 68 -25.85 -1.28 30.01
C ASP A 68 -27.19 -0.67 30.46
N ARG A 69 -27.55 0.51 29.93
CA ARG A 69 -28.73 1.28 30.32
C ARG A 69 -29.47 1.82 29.08
N PRO A 70 -30.22 0.95 28.37
CA PRO A 70 -30.93 1.34 27.16
C PRO A 70 -32.01 2.41 27.40
N ASP A 71 -32.50 2.56 28.64
CA ASP A 71 -33.42 3.62 29.07
C ASP A 71 -32.81 5.02 28.92
N LEU A 72 -31.50 5.16 29.08
CA LEU A 72 -30.77 6.44 28.96
C LEU A 72 -30.29 6.73 27.54
N SER A 73 -30.45 5.79 26.60
CA SER A 73 -29.85 5.84 25.27
C SER A 73 -30.16 7.12 24.49
N ARG A 74 -31.41 7.59 24.56
CA ARG A 74 -31.87 8.80 23.85
C ARG A 74 -31.25 10.08 24.38
N GLU A 75 -31.09 10.19 25.70
CA GLU A 75 -30.53 11.39 26.33
C GLU A 75 -29.01 11.42 26.16
N VAL A 76 -28.34 10.28 26.36
CA VAL A 76 -26.90 10.11 26.13
C VAL A 76 -26.55 10.40 24.67
N GLU A 77 -27.36 9.94 23.71
CA GLU A 77 -27.11 10.21 22.30
C GLU A 77 -27.16 11.70 21.94
N LYS A 78 -28.10 12.46 22.52
CA LYS A 78 -28.18 13.91 22.31
C LYS A 78 -26.90 14.60 22.78
N VAL A 79 -26.43 14.26 23.98
CA VAL A 79 -25.24 14.88 24.58
C VAL A 79 -23.95 14.43 23.87
N CYS A 80 -23.84 13.15 23.50
CA CYS A 80 -22.66 12.63 22.78
C CYS A 80 -22.57 13.15 21.35
N LYS A 81 -23.69 13.27 20.61
CA LYS A 81 -23.70 13.86 19.25
C LYS A 81 -23.29 15.33 19.25
N ALA A 82 -23.78 16.11 20.22
CA ALA A 82 -23.36 17.51 20.40
C ALA A 82 -21.84 17.63 20.70
N THR A 83 -21.25 16.60 21.28
CA THR A 83 -19.83 16.55 21.63
C THR A 83 -18.94 16.17 20.44
N SER A 84 -19.34 15.15 19.67
CA SER A 84 -18.58 14.64 18.50
C SER A 84 -18.45 15.69 17.38
N TYR A 85 -19.51 16.48 17.14
CA TYR A 85 -19.50 17.55 16.14
C TYR A 85 -18.41 18.62 16.40
N ASN A 86 -18.15 18.91 17.68
CA ASN A 86 -17.16 19.92 18.08
C ASN A 86 -15.72 19.40 18.09
N GLN A 87 -15.50 18.08 18.10
CA GLN A 87 -14.15 17.49 18.15
C GLN A 87 -13.41 17.62 16.81
N PHE A 88 -14.14 17.63 15.69
CA PHE A 88 -13.56 17.83 14.35
C PHE A 88 -13.38 19.30 13.94
N SER A 89 -13.98 20.24 14.67
CA SER A 89 -13.90 21.68 14.37
C SER A 89 -12.61 22.37 14.86
N SER A 90 -11.72 21.66 15.57
CA SER A 90 -10.48 22.25 16.12
C SER A 90 -9.19 21.79 15.43
N ALA A 91 -9.29 21.07 14.30
CA ALA A 91 -8.14 20.86 13.44
C ALA A 91 -7.61 22.23 13.01
N LYS A 92 -6.47 22.62 13.59
CA LYS A 92 -5.77 23.88 13.29
C LYS A 92 -5.74 24.09 11.77
N PRO A 93 -6.02 25.30 11.25
CA PRO A 93 -6.06 25.58 9.81
C PRO A 93 -4.77 25.21 9.06
N ILE A 94 -3.68 24.95 9.78
CA ILE A 94 -2.39 24.49 9.26
C ILE A 94 -2.47 23.03 8.75
N VAL A 95 -3.22 22.13 9.38
CA VAL A 95 -3.25 20.71 8.99
C VAL A 95 -4.10 20.48 7.73
N LEU A 96 -5.18 21.25 7.57
CA LEU A 96 -6.02 21.20 6.35
C LEU A 96 -5.29 21.76 5.12
N ALA A 97 -4.42 22.75 5.29
CA ALA A 97 -3.59 23.26 4.19
C ALA A 97 -2.56 22.22 3.71
N VAL A 98 -1.92 21.48 4.63
CA VAL A 98 -0.92 20.47 4.28
C VAL A 98 -1.55 19.26 3.59
N ILE A 99 -2.71 18.78 4.06
CA ILE A 99 -3.42 17.67 3.40
C ILE A 99 -3.93 18.10 2.02
N GLY A 100 -4.42 19.34 1.88
CA GLY A 100 -4.80 19.89 0.58
C GLY A 100 -3.64 19.91 -0.41
N VAL A 101 -2.45 20.35 0.01
CA VAL A 101 -1.25 20.38 -0.85
C VAL A 101 -0.77 18.97 -1.21
N VAL A 102 -0.80 18.01 -0.28
CA VAL A 102 -0.38 16.63 -0.56
C VAL A 102 -1.35 15.94 -1.53
N VAL A 103 -2.66 16.17 -1.40
CA VAL A 103 -3.66 15.61 -2.32
C VAL A 103 -3.57 16.28 -3.70
N LEU A 104 -3.33 17.60 -3.75
CA LEU A 104 -3.08 18.30 -5.02
C LEU A 104 -1.78 17.86 -5.68
N ALA A 105 -0.70 17.65 -4.91
CA ALA A 105 0.56 17.15 -5.42
C ALA A 105 0.43 15.69 -5.88
N ALA A 106 -0.34 14.86 -5.18
CA ALA A 106 -0.64 13.50 -5.61
C ALA A 106 -1.51 13.48 -6.88
N LEU A 107 -2.50 14.35 -7.00
CA LEU A 107 -3.31 14.48 -8.22
C LEU A 107 -2.50 15.04 -9.39
N VAL A 108 -1.64 16.03 -9.16
CA VAL A 108 -0.71 16.54 -10.17
C VAL A 108 0.27 15.45 -10.56
N TYR A 109 0.83 14.68 -9.61
CA TYR A 109 1.70 13.54 -9.88
C TYR A 109 0.97 12.39 -10.60
N PHE A 110 -0.33 12.19 -10.35
CA PHE A 110 -1.14 11.17 -11.01
C PHE A 110 -1.58 11.58 -12.41
N VAL A 111 -1.82 12.88 -12.64
CA VAL A 111 -2.14 13.47 -13.95
C VAL A 111 -0.88 13.69 -14.80
N TRP A 112 0.26 13.98 -14.17
CA TRP A 112 1.58 14.08 -14.81
C TRP A 112 2.34 12.76 -14.85
N ARG A 113 1.83 11.69 -14.21
CA ARG A 113 2.26 10.33 -14.49
C ARG A 113 1.95 10.16 -15.97
N PRO A 114 2.96 10.26 -16.84
CA PRO A 114 2.69 10.17 -18.24
C PRO A 114 2.07 8.80 -18.44
N TRP A 115 1.09 8.75 -19.32
CA TRP A 115 1.11 7.88 -20.48
C TRP A 115 2.49 7.23 -20.73
N TYR A 116 2.93 6.35 -19.82
CA TYR A 116 3.72 5.19 -20.13
C TYR A 116 2.73 4.35 -20.91
N GLN A 117 2.63 4.70 -22.18
CA GLN A 117 1.97 3.90 -23.17
C GLN A 117 2.45 2.48 -22.89
N SER A 118 1.51 1.59 -22.68
CA SER A 118 1.67 0.20 -23.07
C SER A 118 1.97 0.21 -24.57
N GLN A 119 3.15 0.70 -24.97
CA GLN A 119 3.72 0.44 -26.27
C GLN A 119 3.71 -1.07 -26.32
N THR A 120 2.92 -1.61 -27.25
CA THR A 120 2.71 -3.04 -27.41
C THR A 120 4.07 -3.67 -27.63
N ALA A 121 4.65 -4.20 -26.55
CA ALA A 121 5.96 -4.80 -26.59
C ALA A 121 5.85 -6.02 -27.49
N VAL A 122 6.60 -6.02 -28.58
CA VAL A 122 6.75 -7.20 -29.42
C VAL A 122 7.79 -8.06 -28.74
N VAL A 123 7.42 -9.30 -28.41
CA VAL A 123 8.35 -10.24 -27.78
C VAL A 123 9.21 -10.87 -28.87
N TYR A 124 10.50 -10.58 -28.88
CA TYR A 124 11.48 -11.24 -29.72
C TYR A 124 12.12 -12.40 -28.97
N GLN A 125 12.26 -13.55 -29.63
CA GLN A 125 12.77 -14.78 -29.00
C GLN A 125 14.02 -15.28 -29.71
N VAL A 126 15.02 -15.66 -28.92
CA VAL A 126 16.26 -16.30 -29.38
C VAL A 126 16.36 -17.67 -28.74
N GLN A 127 16.51 -18.71 -29.54
CA GLN A 127 16.69 -20.09 -29.07
C GLN A 127 18.13 -20.52 -29.28
N VAL A 128 18.76 -21.07 -28.25
CA VAL A 128 20.17 -21.47 -28.26
C VAL A 128 20.27 -22.98 -28.15
N LEU A 129 20.89 -23.59 -29.16
CA LEU A 129 21.12 -25.03 -29.23
C LEU A 129 22.61 -25.33 -29.29
N ASP A 130 23.00 -26.48 -28.76
CA ASP A 130 24.32 -27.04 -28.96
C ASP A 130 24.43 -27.58 -30.40
N LYS A 131 25.46 -27.15 -31.13
CA LYS A 131 25.64 -27.47 -32.56
C LYS A 131 25.78 -28.96 -32.86
N HIS A 132 26.30 -29.75 -31.91
CA HIS A 132 26.59 -31.16 -32.12
C HIS A 132 25.44 -32.05 -31.64
N THR A 133 24.86 -31.71 -30.49
CA THR A 133 23.83 -32.53 -29.84
C THR A 133 22.41 -32.07 -30.14
N ASN A 134 22.23 -30.88 -30.73
CA ASN A 134 20.94 -30.18 -30.87
C ASN A 134 20.16 -30.04 -29.55
N SER A 135 20.86 -30.12 -28.41
CA SER A 135 20.24 -29.96 -27.09
C SER A 135 20.14 -28.48 -26.72
N PHE A 136 19.09 -28.13 -25.97
CA PHE A 136 18.89 -26.76 -25.49
C PHE A 136 19.98 -26.32 -24.51
N VAL A 137 20.57 -25.14 -24.75
CA VAL A 137 21.62 -24.59 -23.87
C VAL A 137 20.98 -23.62 -22.87
N GLN A 138 20.89 -24.05 -21.62
CA GLN A 138 20.32 -23.26 -20.52
C GLN A 138 21.33 -22.26 -19.92
N ASN A 139 20.84 -21.15 -19.36
CA ASN A 139 21.65 -20.12 -18.72
C ASN A 139 22.79 -19.58 -19.61
N ALA A 140 22.57 -19.49 -20.91
CA ALA A 140 23.42 -18.76 -21.84
C ALA A 140 23.05 -17.28 -21.82
N LYS A 141 24.04 -16.40 -21.76
CA LYS A 141 23.84 -14.95 -21.78
C LYS A 141 23.67 -14.50 -23.22
N VAL A 142 22.54 -13.89 -23.52
CA VAL A 142 22.21 -13.33 -24.84
C VAL A 142 22.20 -11.82 -24.71
N LEU A 143 23.09 -11.14 -25.45
CA LEU A 143 23.07 -9.69 -25.63
C LEU A 143 22.50 -9.33 -26.99
N LEU A 144 21.57 -8.39 -27.01
CA LEU A 144 20.97 -7.83 -28.21
C LEU A 144 21.24 -6.33 -28.26
N VAL A 145 22.00 -5.88 -29.26
CA VAL A 145 22.31 -4.46 -29.47
C VAL A 145 21.55 -3.98 -30.71
N LEU A 146 20.51 -3.19 -30.49
CA LEU A 146 19.64 -2.67 -31.54
C LEU A 146 20.23 -1.38 -32.13
N SER A 147 20.16 -1.21 -33.45
CA SER A 147 20.58 0.04 -34.09
C SER A 147 19.67 1.19 -33.63
N GLY A 148 20.25 2.25 -33.06
CA GLY A 148 19.51 3.40 -32.53
C GLY A 148 19.15 3.34 -31.05
N ASN A 149 19.41 2.23 -30.36
CA ASN A 149 19.34 2.16 -28.90
C ASN A 149 20.75 2.25 -28.29
N ASN A 150 20.92 3.13 -27.30
CA ASN A 150 22.21 3.33 -26.64
C ASN A 150 22.49 2.27 -25.56
N ALA A 151 21.47 1.54 -25.11
CA ALA A 151 21.61 0.49 -24.12
C ALA A 151 21.48 -0.90 -24.77
N PRO A 152 22.46 -1.81 -24.57
CA PRO A 152 22.32 -3.19 -24.98
C PRO A 152 21.29 -3.89 -24.08
N GLU A 153 20.39 -4.65 -24.69
CA GLU A 153 19.44 -5.51 -23.96
C GLU A 153 20.13 -6.84 -23.65
N SER A 154 19.88 -7.41 -22.47
CA SER A 154 20.46 -8.70 -22.10
C SER A 154 19.45 -9.61 -21.40
N ALA A 155 19.45 -10.89 -21.76
CA ALA A 155 18.63 -11.93 -21.15
C ALA A 155 19.43 -13.23 -21.03
N PHE A 156 18.98 -14.12 -20.15
CA PHE A 156 19.52 -15.47 -20.02
C PHE A 156 18.53 -16.48 -20.60
N THR A 157 19.03 -17.53 -21.23
CA THR A 157 18.18 -18.61 -21.73
C THR A 157 17.57 -19.43 -20.59
N ASP A 158 16.31 -19.81 -20.75
CA ASP A 158 15.55 -20.65 -19.82
C ASP A 158 15.88 -22.16 -19.96
N VAL A 159 15.05 -23.01 -19.35
CA VAL A 159 15.20 -24.48 -19.41
C VAL A 159 15.04 -25.06 -20.82
N ASN A 160 14.40 -24.32 -21.73
CA ASN A 160 14.18 -24.68 -23.13
C ASN A 160 15.21 -23.99 -24.06
N GLY A 161 16.24 -23.37 -23.49
CA GLY A 161 17.26 -22.66 -24.25
C GLY A 161 16.74 -21.37 -24.89
N VAL A 162 15.63 -20.80 -24.41
CA VAL A 162 15.01 -19.60 -25.01
C VAL A 162 15.28 -18.36 -24.16
N ALA A 163 15.70 -17.28 -24.80
CA ALA A 163 15.79 -15.94 -24.23
C ALA A 163 14.75 -15.02 -24.89
N THR A 164 14.02 -14.25 -24.08
CA THR A 164 12.92 -13.36 -24.53
C THR A 164 13.27 -11.90 -24.31
N PHE A 165 13.03 -11.06 -25.31
CA PHE A 165 13.27 -9.62 -25.28
C PHE A 165 11.98 -8.86 -25.56
N PRO A 166 11.45 -8.07 -24.61
CA PRO A 166 10.35 -7.16 -24.88
C PRO A 166 10.87 -5.95 -25.65
N LEU A 167 10.56 -5.85 -26.95
CA LEU A 167 11.03 -4.78 -27.81
C LEU A 167 9.92 -3.76 -28.09
N ASN A 168 10.29 -2.48 -28.14
CA ASN A 168 9.40 -1.44 -28.66
C ASN A 168 9.15 -1.71 -30.15
N LYS A 169 7.89 -1.57 -30.59
CA LYS A 169 7.46 -1.75 -31.98
C LYS A 169 8.26 -0.89 -32.98
N GLU A 170 8.79 0.25 -32.55
CA GLU A 170 9.63 1.15 -33.36
C GLU A 170 11.00 0.52 -33.73
N LEU A 171 11.47 -0.44 -32.95
CA LEU A 171 12.76 -1.13 -33.16
C LEU A 171 12.62 -2.36 -34.06
N ILE A 172 11.38 -2.75 -34.38
CA ILE A 172 11.07 -3.85 -35.30
C ILE A 172 11.38 -3.41 -36.73
N GLY A 173 12.08 -4.27 -37.46
CA GLY A 173 12.63 -4.04 -38.80
C GLY A 173 14.07 -3.53 -38.79
N GLY A 174 14.61 -3.18 -37.62
CA GLY A 174 15.99 -2.72 -37.47
C GLY A 174 17.02 -3.86 -37.56
N LEU A 175 18.24 -3.49 -37.98
CA LEU A 175 19.42 -4.34 -37.87
C LEU A 175 19.87 -4.36 -36.40
N ALA A 176 20.18 -5.54 -35.89
CA ALA A 176 20.68 -5.74 -34.54
C ALA A 176 21.91 -6.63 -34.54
N ARG A 177 22.73 -6.48 -33.51
CA ARG A 177 23.88 -7.34 -33.26
C ARG A 177 23.56 -8.24 -32.08
N LEU A 178 23.55 -9.54 -32.34
CA LEU A 178 23.28 -10.58 -31.37
C LEU A 178 24.60 -11.20 -30.92
N THR A 179 24.85 -11.27 -29.62
CA THR A 179 26.00 -11.95 -29.03
C THR A 179 25.51 -12.98 -28.03
N VAL A 180 25.98 -14.22 -28.15
CA VAL A 180 25.62 -15.31 -27.22
C VAL A 180 26.88 -15.87 -26.57
N GLU A 181 26.87 -15.95 -25.24
CA GLU A 181 28.00 -16.39 -24.43
C GLU A 181 27.56 -17.44 -23.40
N LYS A 182 28.34 -18.51 -23.26
CA LYS A 182 28.15 -19.55 -22.24
C LYS A 182 29.50 -20.16 -21.87
N ALA A 183 29.77 -20.35 -20.58
CA ALA A 183 30.96 -21.06 -20.13
C ALA A 183 31.00 -22.49 -20.71
N GLY A 184 32.15 -22.91 -21.24
CA GLY A 184 32.30 -24.18 -21.96
C GLY A 184 31.92 -24.13 -23.45
N TYR A 185 31.51 -22.97 -23.97
CA TYR A 185 31.16 -22.77 -25.38
C TYR A 185 31.95 -21.62 -25.98
N ALA A 186 32.22 -21.69 -27.28
CA ALA A 186 32.77 -20.56 -28.03
C ALA A 186 31.70 -19.47 -28.19
N PRO A 187 32.02 -18.18 -27.93
CA PRO A 187 31.05 -17.10 -28.11
C PRO A 187 30.69 -16.94 -29.58
N VAL A 188 29.42 -16.64 -29.85
CA VAL A 188 28.91 -16.41 -31.21
C VAL A 188 28.39 -14.98 -31.31
N GLN A 189 28.70 -14.32 -32.42
CA GLN A 189 28.24 -12.97 -32.71
C GLN A 189 27.73 -12.88 -34.16
N GLU A 190 26.50 -12.44 -34.32
CA GLU A 190 25.82 -12.36 -35.63
C GLU A 190 25.06 -11.04 -35.78
N HIS A 191 24.88 -10.60 -37.02
CA HIS A 191 24.00 -9.48 -37.35
C HIS A 191 22.67 -10.03 -37.84
N ILE A 192 21.58 -9.60 -37.21
CA ILE A 192 20.23 -10.12 -37.46
C ILE A 192 19.29 -8.96 -37.79
N ASN A 193 18.27 -9.23 -38.58
CA ASN A 193 17.14 -8.31 -38.76
C ASN A 193 16.02 -8.72 -37.80
N VAL A 194 15.57 -7.78 -36.98
CA VAL A 194 14.50 -8.04 -36.01
C VAL A 194 13.16 -7.95 -36.74
N THR A 195 12.57 -9.06 -37.17
CA THR A 195 11.27 -9.05 -37.86
C THR A 195 10.15 -9.50 -36.93
N PRO A 196 8.92 -8.95 -37.07
CA PRO A 196 7.78 -9.40 -36.27
C PRO A 196 7.34 -10.79 -36.74
N ASN A 197 6.88 -11.62 -35.80
CA ASN A 197 6.32 -12.96 -36.05
C ASN A 197 7.28 -14.00 -36.67
N GLN A 198 8.60 -13.78 -36.60
CA GLN A 198 9.55 -14.83 -36.93
C GLN A 198 9.53 -15.88 -35.81
N LEU A 199 9.60 -17.16 -36.19
CA LEU A 199 9.96 -18.22 -35.24
C LEU A 199 11.24 -17.82 -34.48
N PRO A 200 11.47 -18.35 -33.27
CA PRO A 200 12.65 -18.01 -32.48
C PRO A 200 13.91 -18.07 -33.34
N HIS A 201 14.73 -17.02 -33.26
CA HIS A 201 15.99 -17.02 -33.99
C HIS A 201 16.92 -18.06 -33.35
N VAL A 202 17.29 -19.08 -34.12
CA VAL A 202 18.07 -20.21 -33.61
C VAL A 202 19.56 -19.91 -33.76
N VAL A 203 20.28 -19.94 -32.64
CA VAL A 203 21.75 -19.80 -32.58
C VAL A 203 22.36 -21.13 -32.17
N LEU A 204 23.37 -21.58 -32.91
CA LEU A 204 24.09 -22.82 -32.63
C LEU A 204 25.43 -22.52 -31.96
N LEU A 205 25.59 -22.93 -30.69
CA LEU A 205 26.86 -22.81 -29.98
C LEU A 205 27.72 -24.05 -30.18
N THR A 206 29.03 -23.84 -30.32
CA THR A 206 30.01 -24.93 -30.42
C THR A 206 30.67 -25.13 -29.06
N SER A 207 30.55 -26.33 -28.49
CA SER A 207 31.22 -26.69 -27.25
C SER A 207 32.74 -26.65 -27.44
N ILE A 208 33.43 -25.98 -26.53
CA ILE A 208 34.88 -26.08 -26.39
C ILE A 208 35.05 -27.34 -25.56
N GLY A 209 35.46 -28.45 -26.19
CA GLY A 209 35.61 -29.73 -25.52
C GLY A 209 36.42 -29.63 -24.22
N PRO A 210 36.27 -30.60 -23.30
CA PRO A 210 37.04 -30.63 -22.06
C PRO A 210 38.55 -30.60 -22.32
#